data_AF-A0A2J6H075-F1
#
_entry.id   AF-A0A2J6H075-F1
#
_cell.length_a   1.000
_cell.length_b   1.000
_cell.length_c   1.000
_cell.angle_alpha   90.00
_cell.angle_beta   90.00
_cell.angle_gamma   90.00
#
_symmetry.space_group_name_H-M   'P 1'
#
loop_
_entity.id
_entity.type
_entity.pdbx_description
1 polymer ?
#
loop_
_entity_poly.entity_id
_entity_poly.type
_entity_poly.pdbx_seq_one_letter_code
_entity_poly.pdbx_strand_id
1 'polypeptide(L)'
;MKNSILIKRFLVDMIKEGANITSRDYFMIVLKDIFNNKMEKYFFLKYIEISYDIIEINEHIDDFGEEVIGRPLNEIYNELFIPTTKKSFKKNISNDMYLLYERIGIKL
;
A
#
# COMPACT_ATOMS: atom_id res chain seq x y z
N MET A 1 12.15 -12.01 -16.04
CA MET A 1 12.16 -11.99 -14.55
C MET A 1 10.71 -12.06 -14.12
N LYS A 2 10.34 -12.84 -13.10
CA LYS A 2 8.93 -12.99 -12.71
C LYS A 2 8.36 -11.68 -12.14
N ASN A 3 7.11 -11.35 -12.48
CA ASN A 3 6.39 -10.16 -11.98
C ASN A 3 6.27 -10.20 -10.46
N SER A 4 6.03 -11.39 -9.89
CA SER A 4 5.98 -11.62 -8.45
C SER A 4 7.23 -11.10 -7.71
N ILE A 5 8.42 -11.29 -8.28
CA ILE A 5 9.69 -10.81 -7.69
C ILE A 5 9.79 -9.28 -7.78
N LEU A 6 9.42 -8.71 -8.92
CA LEU A 6 9.46 -7.26 -9.16
C LEU A 6 8.52 -6.52 -8.21
N ILE A 7 7.27 -6.98 -8.12
CA ILE A 7 6.24 -6.37 -7.28
C ILE A 7 6.66 -6.48 -5.82
N LYS A 8 7.20 -7.63 -5.38
CA LYS A 8 7.69 -7.78 -4.00
C LYS A 8 8.77 -6.75 -3.67
N ARG A 9 9.75 -6.56 -4.56
CA ARG A 9 10.81 -5.55 -4.38
C ARG A 9 10.23 -4.15 -4.32
N PHE A 10 9.37 -3.80 -5.26
CA PHE A 10 8.70 -2.51 -5.31
C PHE A 10 7.93 -2.21 -4.01
N LEU A 11 7.12 -3.15 -3.52
CA LEU A 11 6.37 -2.97 -2.28
C LEU A 11 7.27 -2.81 -1.07
N VAL A 12 8.36 -3.60 -0.97
CA VAL A 12 9.34 -3.48 0.10
C VAL A 12 10.01 -2.10 0.09
N ASP A 13 10.39 -1.59 -1.07
CA ASP A 13 11.01 -0.27 -1.19
C ASP A 13 10.02 0.84 -0.85
N MET A 14 8.77 0.71 -1.30
CA MET A 14 7.68 1.62 -0.97
C MET A 14 7.39 1.65 0.55
N ILE A 15 7.42 0.51 1.23
CA ILE A 15 7.24 0.42 2.69
C ILE A 15 8.41 1.07 3.43
N LYS A 16 9.64 0.85 2.98
CA LYS A 16 10.81 1.52 3.58
C LYS A 16 10.71 3.04 3.43
N GLU A 17 10.33 3.51 2.25
CA GLU A 17 10.15 4.94 2.00
C GLU A 17 9.02 5.51 2.86
N GLY A 18 7.86 4.84 2.91
CA GLY A 18 6.74 5.21 3.76
C GLY A 18 7.08 5.24 5.26
N ALA A 19 7.81 4.23 5.74
CA ALA A 19 8.28 4.13 7.11
C ALA A 19 9.35 5.18 7.50
N ASN A 20 9.95 5.89 6.52
CA ASN A 20 10.79 7.05 6.80
C ASN A 20 9.96 8.33 7.01
N ILE A 21 8.71 8.35 6.54
CA ILE A 21 7.79 9.50 6.64
C ILE A 21 6.88 9.36 7.88
N THR A 22 6.49 8.13 8.22
CA THR A 22 5.61 7.78 9.36
C THR A 22 6.10 6.48 10.03
N SER A 23 5.31 5.79 10.86
CA SER A 23 5.68 4.47 11.37
C SER A 23 5.45 3.37 10.33
N ARG A 24 6.30 2.34 10.35
CA ARG A 24 6.15 1.16 9.47
C ARG A 24 4.76 0.55 9.59
N ASP A 25 4.30 0.30 10.81
CA ASP A 25 3.01 -0.36 11.06
C ASP A 25 1.83 0.44 10.51
N TYR A 26 1.84 1.76 10.72
CA TYR A 26 0.80 2.63 10.21
C TYR A 26 0.81 2.69 8.68
N PHE A 27 1.99 2.79 8.07
CA PHE A 27 2.12 2.76 6.62
C PHE A 27 1.58 1.45 6.03
N MET A 28 1.88 0.31 6.66
CA MET A 28 1.36 -1.00 6.26
C MET A 28 -0.16 -1.06 6.30
N ILE A 29 -0.80 -0.47 7.32
CA ILE A 29 -2.26 -0.46 7.39
C ILE A 29 -2.87 0.44 6.31
N VAL A 30 -2.32 1.64 6.09
CA VAL A 30 -2.80 2.53 5.02
C VAL A 30 -2.61 1.90 3.65
N LEU A 31 -1.46 1.26 3.41
CA LEU A 31 -1.20 0.55 2.17
C LEU A 31 -2.20 -0.58 1.93
N LYS A 32 -2.47 -1.39 2.98
CA LYS A 32 -3.47 -2.46 2.93
C LYS A 32 -4.87 -1.92 2.61
N ASP A 33 -5.25 -0.81 3.24
CA ASP A 33 -6.56 -0.18 3.01
C ASP A 33 -6.70 0.33 1.56
N ILE A 34 -5.67 1.00 1.03
CA ILE A 34 -5.64 1.42 -0.38
C ILE A 34 -5.74 0.21 -1.32
N PHE A 35 -5.00 -0.86 -1.03
CA PHE A 35 -5.05 -2.08 -1.85
C PHE A 35 -6.45 -2.69 -1.86
N ASN A 36 -7.09 -2.76 -0.70
CA ASN A 36 -8.46 -3.26 -0.58
C ASN A 36 -9.47 -2.38 -1.34
N ASN A 37 -9.38 -1.06 -1.16
CA ASN A 37 -10.28 -0.10 -1.81
C ASN A 37 -10.11 -0.07 -3.35
N LYS A 38 -8.93 -0.41 -3.85
CA LYS A 38 -8.65 -0.47 -5.30
C LYS A 38 -8.84 -1.87 -5.88
N MET A 39 -9.13 -2.90 -5.08
CA MET A 39 -9.17 -4.29 -5.53
C MET A 39 -10.25 -4.54 -6.60
N GLU A 40 -11.40 -3.86 -6.51
CA GLU A 40 -12.45 -3.92 -7.54
C GLU A 40 -11.99 -3.35 -8.88
N LYS A 41 -11.13 -2.32 -8.85
CA LYS A 41 -10.59 -1.67 -10.05
C LYS A 41 -9.37 -2.43 -10.61
N TYR A 42 -8.54 -2.97 -9.73
CA TYR A 42 -7.27 -3.62 -10.03
C TYR A 42 -7.27 -5.04 -9.47
N PHE A 43 -7.89 -5.95 -10.21
CA PHE A 43 -8.11 -7.33 -9.77
C PHE A 43 -6.83 -8.07 -9.35
N PHE A 44 -5.68 -7.76 -9.94
CA PHE A 44 -4.41 -8.41 -9.58
C PHE A 44 -4.02 -8.18 -8.11
N LEU A 45 -4.52 -7.11 -7.48
CA LEU A 45 -4.24 -6.81 -6.07
C LEU A 45 -4.73 -7.90 -5.13
N LYS A 46 -5.73 -8.70 -5.52
CA LYS A 46 -6.19 -9.86 -4.73
C LYS A 46 -5.12 -10.94 -4.53
N TYR A 47 -4.08 -10.92 -5.37
CA TYR A 47 -2.94 -11.85 -5.31
C TYR A 47 -1.78 -11.29 -4.45
N ILE A 48 -1.97 -10.13 -3.82
CA ILE A 48 -0.99 -9.51 -2.94
C ILE A 48 -1.62 -9.45 -1.55
N GLU A 49 -1.06 -10.21 -0.62
CA GLU A 49 -1.46 -10.18 0.78
C GLU A 49 -0.47 -9.34 1.58
N ILE A 50 -1.01 -8.33 2.28
CA ILE A 50 -0.26 -7.43 3.14
C ILE A 50 -0.73 -7.66 4.58
N SER A 51 0.17 -8.15 5.40
CA SER A 51 0.02 -8.30 6.85
C SER A 51 1.06 -7.43 7.56
N TYR A 52 0.92 -7.20 8.88
CA TYR A 52 1.80 -6.31 9.64
C TYR A 52 3.30 -6.50 9.34
N ASP A 53 3.75 -7.74 9.18
CA ASP A 53 5.17 -8.07 8.97
C ASP A 53 5.50 -8.68 7.61
N ILE A 54 4.50 -9.17 6.86
CA ILE A 54 4.72 -10.04 5.70
C ILE A 54 3.97 -9.51 4.48
N ILE A 55 4.68 -9.48 3.36
CA ILE A 55 4.11 -9.34 2.01
C ILE A 55 4.21 -10.69 1.32
N GLU A 56 3.06 -11.29 1.05
CA GLU A 56 2.94 -12.50 0.25
C GLU A 56 2.38 -12.15 -1.12
N ILE A 57 2.97 -12.74 -2.16
CA ILE A 57 2.54 -12.54 -3.54
C ILE A 57 2.28 -13.92 -4.12
N ASN A 58 1.04 -14.15 -4.52
CA ASN A 58 0.62 -15.38 -5.16
C ASN A 58 1.19 -15.47 -6.59
N GLU A 59 1.55 -16.68 -7.02
CA GLU A 59 2.16 -16.93 -8.33
C GLU A 59 1.28 -16.56 -9.52
N HIS A 60 -0.06 -16.54 -9.35
CA HIS A 60 -1.00 -16.10 -10.38
C HIS A 60 -0.80 -14.64 -10.82
N ILE A 61 -0.02 -13.84 -10.08
CA ILE A 61 0.33 -12.50 -10.52
C ILE A 61 1.22 -12.51 -11.78
N ASP A 62 1.96 -13.60 -12.01
CA ASP A 62 2.82 -13.76 -13.18
C ASP A 62 2.02 -13.99 -14.47
N ASP A 63 0.71 -14.30 -14.35
CA ASP A 63 -0.21 -14.46 -15.48
C ASP A 63 -0.69 -13.09 -16.04
N PHE A 64 -0.43 -11.99 -15.33
CA PHE A 64 -0.80 -10.64 -15.74
C PHE A 64 0.31 -9.97 -16.54
N GLY A 65 -0.06 -9.24 -17.59
CA GLY A 65 0.88 -8.43 -18.37
C GLY A 65 1.47 -7.27 -17.56
N GLU A 66 2.71 -6.90 -17.86
CA GLU A 66 3.44 -5.84 -17.15
C GLU A 66 2.67 -4.51 -17.12
N GLU A 67 2.01 -4.12 -18.21
CA GLU A 67 1.24 -2.88 -18.28
C GLU A 67 0.01 -2.88 -17.34
N VAL A 68 -0.58 -4.05 -17.13
CA VAL A 68 -1.77 -4.23 -16.26
C VAL A 68 -1.39 -4.03 -14.79
N ILE A 69 -0.13 -4.28 -14.44
CA ILE A 69 0.38 -4.17 -13.07
C ILE A 69 1.07 -2.81 -12.86
N GLY A 70 1.96 -2.44 -13.76
CA GLY A 70 2.88 -1.32 -13.60
C GLY A 70 2.17 0.03 -13.52
N ARG A 71 1.17 0.28 -14.38
CA ARG A 71 0.40 1.53 -14.35
C ARG A 71 -0.38 1.68 -13.04
N PRO A 72 -1.18 0.70 -12.59
CA PRO A 72 -1.84 0.77 -11.28
C PRO A 72 -0.90 0.92 -10.09
N LEU A 73 0.23 0.20 -10.05
CA LEU A 73 1.20 0.35 -8.96
C LEU A 73 1.79 1.76 -8.90
N ASN A 74 2.11 2.35 -10.06
CA ASN A 74 2.57 3.73 -10.13
C ASN A 74 1.49 4.74 -9.69
N GLU A 75 0.22 4.49 -10.01
CA GLU A 75 -0.89 5.32 -9.51
C GLU A 75 -1.00 5.26 -7.98
N ILE A 76 -0.92 4.07 -7.39
CA ILE A 76 -0.97 3.89 -5.93
C ILE A 76 0.22 4.57 -5.25
N TYR A 77 1.42 4.45 -5.82
CA TYR A 77 2.60 5.15 -5.32
C TYR A 77 2.39 6.67 -5.33
N ASN A 78 1.91 7.22 -6.44
CA ASN A 78 1.64 8.65 -6.51
C ASN A 78 0.57 9.09 -5.50
N GLU A 79 -0.48 8.30 -5.27
CA GLU A 79 -1.49 8.59 -4.24
C GLU A 79 -0.88 8.63 -2.82
N LEU A 80 0.11 7.78 -2.55
CA LEU A 80 0.81 7.70 -1.26
C LEU A 80 1.86 8.81 -1.05
N PHE A 81 2.54 9.25 -2.12
CA PHE A 81 3.75 10.09 -2.02
C PHE A 81 3.64 11.49 -2.66
N ILE A 82 2.55 11.86 -3.34
CA ILE A 82 2.40 13.21 -3.92
C ILE A 82 2.40 14.32 -2.82
N PRO A 83 3.11 15.45 -3.03
CA PRO A 83 3.52 16.45 -2.01
C PRO A 83 2.45 17.23 -1.23
N THR A 84 1.17 16.85 -1.27
CA THR A 84 0.14 17.40 -0.35
C THR A 84 0.11 16.68 1.02
N THR A 85 1.01 15.71 1.22
CA THR A 85 0.98 14.64 2.22
C THR A 85 1.36 14.99 3.65
N LYS A 86 1.62 16.26 4.01
CA LYS A 86 1.45 16.67 5.43
C LYS A 86 0.00 17.00 5.81
N LYS A 87 -0.86 17.32 4.83
CA LYS A 87 -2.28 17.67 5.08
C LYS A 87 -3.28 16.63 4.57
N SER A 88 -2.93 15.83 3.54
CA SER A 88 -3.85 14.85 2.94
C SER A 88 -3.84 13.48 3.62
N PHE A 89 -2.74 13.07 4.27
CA PHE A 89 -2.70 11.81 5.02
C PHE A 89 -3.70 11.81 6.20
N LYS A 90 -3.97 12.97 6.80
CA LYS A 90 -5.05 13.17 7.78
C LYS A 90 -6.46 13.20 7.16
N LYS A 91 -6.58 13.39 5.85
CA LYS A 91 -7.87 13.65 5.17
C LYS A 91 -8.44 12.40 4.47
N ASN A 92 -7.59 11.44 4.13
CA ASN A 92 -7.99 10.18 3.47
C ASN A 92 -8.26 9.03 4.43
N ILE A 93 -8.24 9.31 5.74
CA ILE A 93 -8.57 8.35 6.79
C ILE A 93 -9.97 8.73 7.27
N SER A 94 -10.91 7.78 7.27
CA SER A 94 -12.20 8.02 7.92
C SER A 94 -11.94 8.47 9.35
N ASN A 95 -12.71 9.44 9.87
CA ASN A 95 -12.53 9.94 11.24
C ASN A 95 -12.44 8.79 12.27
N ASP A 96 -13.12 7.69 12.01
CA ASP A 96 -13.15 6.49 12.86
C ASP A 96 -11.79 5.78 12.94
N MET A 97 -11.04 5.70 11.83
CA MET A 97 -9.69 5.11 11.83
C MET A 97 -8.69 6.02 12.55
N TYR A 98 -8.77 7.34 12.35
CA TYR A 98 -7.93 8.31 13.08
C TYR A 98 -8.11 8.18 14.60
N LEU A 99 -9.37 8.09 15.05
CA LEU A 99 -9.71 7.89 16.46
C LEU A 99 -9.26 6.52 17.00
N LEU A 100 -9.25 5.48 16.15
CA LEU A 100 -8.73 4.16 16.51
C LEU A 100 -7.22 4.20 16.76
N TYR A 101 -6.46 4.94 15.93
CA TYR A 101 -5.00 5.08 16.06
C TYR A 101 -4.58 5.85 17.30
N GLU A 102 -5.28 6.94 17.65
CA GLU A 102 -5.04 7.65 18.91
C GLU A 102 -5.34 6.74 20.12
N ARG A 103 -6.38 5.90 20.05
CA ARG A 103 -6.74 4.96 21.12
C ARG A 103 -5.70 3.86 21.37
N ILE A 104 -5.00 3.41 20.32
CA ILE A 104 -3.93 2.40 20.45
C ILE A 104 -2.53 3.03 20.65
N GLY A 105 -2.44 4.33 20.89
CA GLY A 105 -1.21 5.02 21.27
C GLY A 105 -0.27 5.36 20.12
N ILE A 106 -0.73 5.24 18.87
CA ILE A 106 0.04 5.69 17.71
C ILE A 106 -0.16 7.21 17.57
N LYS A 107 0.87 7.99 17.92
CA LYS A 107 0.86 9.45 17.75
C LYS A 107 1.11 9.81 16.28
N LEU A 108 0.14 10.51 15.67
CA LEU A 108 0.21 11.08 14.32
C LEU A 108 0.83 12.47 14.29
#